data_AF-A0A2D7PMI1-F1
#
_entry.id   AF-A0A2D7PMI1-F1
#
_cell.length_a   1.000
_cell.length_b   1.000
_cell.length_c   1.000
_cell.angle_alpha   90.00
_cell.angle_beta   90.00
_cell.angle_gamma   90.00
#
_symmetry.space_group_name_H-M   'P 1'
#
loop_
_entity.id
_entity.type
_entity.pdbx_description
1 polymer ?
#
loop_
_entity_poly.entity_id
_entity_poly.type
_entity_poly.pdbx_seq_one_letter_code
_entity_poly.pdbx_strand_id
1 'polypeptide(L)'
;MLADSDVVETEEEPDINRGLEVFRNGGASMEFIFKAILAGCVVSGASWLAGRSPVLAGFFVALPISTAILLPMVYWEHGSPQTVYQLARSIAVAVPLTLFFFIPFFLTRWLEINFWLAYAMAFVFLGAAFILHQFIMKLIEPNAY
;
A
#
# COMPACT_ATOMS: atom_id res chain seq x y z
N MET A 1 26.62 -28.96 43.78
CA MET A 1 25.29 -29.41 44.19
C MET A 1 24.45 -28.15 44.36
N LEU A 2 23.48 -28.00 43.45
CA LEU A 2 22.31 -27.11 43.44
C LEU A 2 22.52 -25.58 43.47
N ALA A 3 22.13 -25.00 42.33
CA ALA A 3 21.70 -23.62 42.13
C ALA A 3 20.32 -23.39 42.77
N ASP A 4 20.06 -22.18 43.25
CA ASP A 4 18.84 -21.44 42.90
C ASP A 4 18.98 -19.98 43.37
N SER A 5 18.79 -19.03 42.45
CA SER A 5 18.54 -17.63 42.78
C SER A 5 17.89 -16.97 41.56
N ASP A 6 16.58 -17.19 41.46
CA ASP A 6 15.57 -16.22 41.03
C ASP A 6 16.03 -15.13 40.05
N VAL A 7 16.02 -15.47 38.77
CA VAL A 7 15.94 -14.48 37.69
C VAL A 7 14.47 -14.10 37.54
N VAL A 8 14.09 -13.02 38.20
CA VAL A 8 12.80 -12.36 37.99
C VAL A 8 12.85 -11.74 36.59
N GLU A 9 12.21 -12.38 35.62
CA GLU A 9 11.84 -11.75 34.35
C GLU A 9 10.87 -10.61 34.66
N THR A 10 11.39 -9.38 34.69
CA THR A 10 10.57 -8.18 34.69
C THR A 10 9.86 -8.10 33.35
N GLU A 11 8.57 -8.47 33.33
CA GLU A 11 7.69 -8.21 32.21
C GLU A 11 7.69 -6.70 31.92
N GLU A 12 8.22 -6.30 30.75
CA GLU A 12 8.16 -4.92 30.28
C GLU A 12 6.68 -4.53 30.11
N GLU A 13 6.17 -3.73 31.04
CA GLU A 13 4.87 -3.10 30.94
C GLU A 13 4.82 -2.29 29.62
N PRO A 14 3.82 -2.50 28.75
CA PRO A 14 3.81 -1.89 27.43
C PRO A 14 3.72 -0.37 27.59
N ASP A 15 4.84 0.32 27.32
CA ASP A 15 4.97 1.76 27.48
C ASP A 15 4.02 2.49 26.52
N ILE A 16 2.83 2.78 27.04
CA ILE A 16 1.74 3.49 26.37
C ILE A 16 2.21 4.90 25.93
N ASN A 17 3.20 5.45 26.64
CA ASN A 17 3.75 6.77 26.32
C ASN A 17 4.67 6.71 25.10
N ARG A 18 5.34 5.59 24.83
CA ARG A 18 6.13 5.40 23.60
C ARG A 18 5.26 5.51 22.34
N GLY A 19 4.05 4.95 22.38
CA GLY A 19 3.08 5.09 21.29
C GLY A 19 2.65 6.55 21.09
N LEU A 20 2.33 7.24 22.18
CA LEU A 20 1.95 8.66 22.16
C LEU A 20 3.11 9.58 21.73
N GLU A 21 4.35 9.23 22.02
CA GLU A 21 5.54 9.97 21.58
C GLU A 21 5.82 9.81 20.09
N VAL A 22 5.58 8.63 19.51
CA VAL A 22 5.66 8.42 18.04
C VAL A 22 4.61 9.27 17.31
N PHE A 23 3.38 9.34 17.83
CA PHE A 23 2.34 10.21 17.25
C PHE A 23 2.60 11.70 17.51
N ARG A 24 3.17 12.07 18.67
CA ARG A 24 3.49 13.46 19.04
C ARG A 24 4.72 14.01 18.30
N ASN A 25 5.76 13.20 18.10
CA ASN A 25 6.93 13.56 17.28
C ASN A 25 6.71 13.35 15.78
N GLY A 26 5.57 12.77 15.38
CA GLY A 26 5.07 12.77 14.00
C GLY A 26 4.61 14.15 13.49
N GLY A 27 5.14 15.24 14.06
CA GLY A 27 5.03 16.56 13.46
C GLY A 27 5.60 16.49 12.05
N ALA A 28 4.84 17.00 11.06
CA ALA A 28 5.15 16.88 9.65
C ALA A 28 6.63 17.19 9.38
N SER A 29 7.45 16.14 9.29
CA SER A 29 8.85 16.29 8.95
C SER A 29 8.90 16.95 7.57
N MET A 30 9.86 17.83 7.32
CA MET A 30 9.98 18.53 6.03
C MET A 30 9.87 17.56 4.83
N GLU A 31 10.38 16.34 5.02
CA GLU A 31 10.26 15.18 4.11
C GLU A 31 8.81 14.75 3.80
N PHE A 32 7.95 14.69 4.81
CA PHE A 32 6.55 14.30 4.64
C PHE A 32 5.78 15.33 3.81
N ILE A 33 5.99 16.62 4.08
CA ILE A 33 5.35 17.72 3.33
C ILE A 33 5.79 17.67 1.86
N PHE A 34 7.08 17.48 1.61
CA PHE A 34 7.61 17.36 0.25
C PHE A 34 6.96 16.19 -0.51
N LYS A 35 6.90 15.00 0.12
CA LYS A 35 6.24 13.81 -0.46
C LYS A 35 4.75 14.07 -0.75
N ALA A 36 4.06 14.77 0.15
CA ALA A 36 2.64 15.11 -0.02
C ALA A 36 2.40 16.08 -1.19
N ILE A 37 3.22 17.14 -1.33
CA ILE A 37 3.14 18.08 -2.46
C ILE A 37 3.41 17.35 -3.77
N LEU A 38 4.45 16.52 -3.82
CA LEU A 38 4.80 15.75 -5.02
C LEU A 38 3.65 14.82 -5.43
N ALA A 39 3.08 14.07 -4.48
CA ALA A 39 1.92 13.22 -4.73
C ALA A 39 0.71 14.02 -5.21
N GLY A 40 0.44 15.18 -4.59
CA GLY A 40 -0.64 16.09 -4.98
C GLY A 40 -0.48 16.60 -6.42
N CYS A 41 0.73 16.95 -6.85
CA CYS A 41 1.02 17.35 -8.22
C CYS A 41 0.76 16.22 -9.23
N VAL A 42 1.14 14.97 -8.90
CA VAL A 42 0.89 13.80 -9.77
C VAL A 42 -0.62 13.56 -9.91
N VAL A 43 -1.36 13.56 -8.81
CA VAL A 43 -2.82 13.32 -8.82
C VAL A 43 -3.56 14.45 -9.55
N SER A 44 -3.21 15.70 -9.25
CA SER A 44 -3.81 16.87 -9.92
C SER A 44 -3.54 16.87 -11.42
N GLY A 45 -2.29 16.58 -11.81
CA GLY A 45 -1.90 16.47 -13.22
C GLY A 45 -2.67 15.36 -13.96
N ALA A 46 -2.83 14.20 -13.35
CA ALA A 46 -3.63 13.10 -13.89
C ALA A 46 -5.11 13.48 -14.03
N SER A 47 -5.68 14.14 -13.01
CA SER A 47 -7.07 14.61 -13.04
C SER A 47 -7.31 15.64 -14.14
N TRP A 48 -6.39 16.58 -14.34
CA TRP A 48 -6.46 17.55 -15.42
C TRP A 48 -6.34 16.87 -16.79
N LEU A 49 -5.41 15.92 -16.93
CA LEU A 49 -5.21 15.17 -18.17
C LEU A 49 -6.45 14.32 -18.52
N ALA A 50 -7.15 13.78 -17.52
CA ALA A 50 -8.36 12.99 -17.72
C ALA A 50 -9.48 13.79 -18.40
N GLY A 51 -9.59 15.09 -18.10
CA GLY A 51 -10.55 15.99 -18.75
C GLY A 51 -10.24 16.27 -20.22
N ARG A 52 -8.99 16.07 -20.66
CA ARG A 52 -8.56 16.33 -22.05
C ARG A 52 -8.39 15.07 -22.89
N SER A 53 -7.79 14.03 -22.34
CA SER A 53 -7.63 12.72 -22.96
C SER A 53 -7.73 11.62 -21.91
N PRO A 54 -8.92 11.02 -21.72
CA PRO A 54 -9.13 9.95 -20.76
C PRO A 54 -8.20 8.76 -20.97
N VAL A 55 -7.86 8.43 -22.23
CA VAL A 55 -6.96 7.32 -22.58
C VAL A 55 -5.53 7.61 -22.09
N LEU A 56 -5.02 8.83 -22.33
CA LEU A 56 -3.68 9.20 -21.87
C LEU A 56 -3.61 9.33 -20.35
N ALA A 57 -4.67 9.84 -19.72
CA ALA A 57 -4.75 9.92 -18.26
C ALA A 57 -4.81 8.54 -17.62
N GLY A 58 -5.61 7.62 -18.17
CA GLY A 58 -5.66 6.24 -17.71
C GLY A 58 -4.30 5.55 -17.85
N PHE A 59 -3.60 5.76 -18.96
CA PHE A 59 -2.23 5.26 -19.14
C PHE A 59 -1.26 5.88 -18.11
N PHE A 60 -1.32 7.20 -17.90
CA PHE A 60 -0.46 7.91 -16.96
C PHE A 60 -0.69 7.45 -15.50
N VAL A 61 -1.94 7.21 -15.11
CA VAL A 61 -2.30 6.68 -13.79
C VAL A 61 -1.91 5.21 -13.65
N ALA A 62 -2.01 4.43 -14.73
CA ALA A 62 -1.61 3.02 -14.74
C ALA A 62 -0.09 2.83 -14.71
N LEU A 63 0.69 3.83 -15.15
CA LEU A 63 2.13 3.80 -14.96
C LEU A 63 2.44 3.78 -13.46
N PRO A 64 3.38 2.93 -13.02
CA PRO A 64 3.78 2.86 -11.63
C PRO A 64 4.67 4.05 -11.25
N ILE A 65 4.22 5.29 -11.48
CA ILE A 65 4.95 6.54 -11.24
C ILE A 65 5.30 6.65 -9.76
N SER A 66 4.35 6.32 -8.89
CA SER A 66 4.58 6.27 -7.44
C SER A 66 5.71 5.30 -7.09
N THR A 67 5.73 4.10 -7.68
CA THR A 67 6.80 3.11 -7.46
C THR A 67 8.12 3.58 -8.05
N ALA A 68 8.11 4.20 -9.24
CA ALA A 68 9.30 4.71 -9.90
C ALA A 68 10.01 5.79 -9.08
N ILE A 69 9.26 6.61 -8.33
CA ILE A 69 9.81 7.60 -7.40
C ILE A 69 10.17 6.96 -6.05
N LEU A 70 9.34 6.04 -5.56
CA LEU A 70 9.52 5.39 -4.26
C LEU A 70 10.79 4.53 -4.20
N LEU A 71 11.08 3.72 -5.22
CA LEU A 71 12.21 2.78 -5.16
C LEU A 71 13.57 3.49 -5.01
N PRO A 72 13.89 4.56 -5.76
CA PRO A 72 15.09 5.36 -5.52
C PRO A 72 15.10 6.04 -4.14
N MET A 73 13.95 6.54 -3.66
CA MET A 73 13.87 7.15 -2.33
C MET A 73 14.15 6.14 -1.22
N VAL A 74 13.59 4.93 -1.31
CA VAL A 74 13.83 3.84 -0.36
C VAL A 74 15.30 3.42 -0.40
N TYR A 75 15.90 3.35 -1.59
CA TYR A 75 17.34 3.10 -1.73
C TYR A 75 18.18 4.16 -1.02
N TRP A 76 17.83 5.44 -1.19
CA TRP A 76 18.50 6.55 -0.54
C TRP A 76 18.38 6.51 0.98
N GLU A 77 17.19 6.19 1.48
CA GLU A 77 16.87 6.20 2.92
C GLU A 77 17.47 5.01 3.67
N HIS A 78 17.49 3.81 3.06
CA HIS A 78 17.89 2.57 3.73
C HIS A 78 19.21 1.97 3.24
N GLY A 79 19.80 2.50 2.16
CA GLY A 79 21.13 2.12 1.64
C GLY A 79 21.28 0.67 1.16
N SER A 80 20.22 -0.14 1.14
CA SER A 80 20.27 -1.57 0.85
C SER A 80 19.48 -1.92 -0.42
N PRO A 81 20.17 -2.41 -1.49
CA PRO A 81 19.50 -2.89 -2.70
C PRO A 81 18.48 -3.99 -2.42
N GLN A 82 18.72 -4.84 -1.42
CA GLN A 82 17.85 -5.95 -1.05
C GLN A 82 16.46 -5.47 -0.63
N THR A 83 16.37 -4.39 0.15
CA THR A 83 15.10 -3.79 0.59
C THR A 83 14.29 -3.29 -0.61
N VAL A 84 14.98 -2.64 -1.56
CA VAL A 84 14.37 -2.16 -2.81
C VAL A 84 13.87 -3.32 -3.66
N TYR A 85 14.63 -4.41 -3.78
CA TYR A 85 14.22 -5.57 -4.56
C TYR A 85 13.05 -6.33 -3.94
N GLN A 86 13.02 -6.48 -2.61
CA GLN A 86 11.88 -7.07 -1.91
C GLN A 86 10.61 -6.23 -2.12
N LEU A 87 10.73 -4.91 -1.98
CA LEU A 87 9.62 -3.98 -2.22
C LEU A 87 9.13 -4.05 -3.67
N ALA A 88 10.03 -4.05 -4.64
CA ALA A 88 9.68 -4.16 -6.06
C ALA A 88 8.93 -5.47 -6.38
N ARG A 89 9.38 -6.60 -5.82
CA ARG A 89 8.70 -7.90 -5.98
C ARG A 89 7.30 -7.89 -5.36
N SER A 90 7.17 -7.34 -4.15
CA SER A 90 5.89 -7.20 -3.46
C SER A 90 4.90 -6.37 -4.28
N ILE A 91 5.34 -5.21 -4.80
CA ILE A 91 4.52 -4.36 -5.67
C ILE A 91 4.14 -5.10 -6.95
N ALA A 92 5.06 -5.82 -7.59
CA ALA A 92 4.80 -6.55 -8.82
C ALA A 92 3.72 -7.64 -8.65
N VAL A 93 3.66 -8.30 -7.49
CA VAL A 93 2.61 -9.28 -7.16
C VAL A 93 1.29 -8.58 -6.80
N ALA A 94 1.36 -7.42 -6.14
CA ALA A 94 0.17 -6.67 -5.75
C ALA A 94 -0.55 -6.02 -6.94
N VAL A 95 0.17 -5.56 -7.98
CA VAL A 95 -0.41 -4.85 -9.13
C VAL A 95 -1.50 -5.66 -9.86
N PRO A 96 -1.30 -6.94 -10.23
CA PRO A 96 -2.36 -7.75 -10.82
C PRO A 96 -3.61 -7.85 -9.91
N LEU A 97 -3.41 -7.86 -8.60
CA LEU A 97 -4.50 -7.92 -7.64
C LEU A 97 -5.30 -6.61 -7.60
N THR A 98 -4.62 -5.46 -7.75
CA THR A 98 -5.32 -4.17 -7.83
C THR A 98 -6.13 -4.02 -9.11
N LEU A 99 -5.87 -4.80 -10.17
CA LEU A 99 -6.69 -4.80 -11.38
C LEU A 99 -8.14 -5.23 -11.13
N PHE A 100 -8.40 -6.01 -10.07
CA PHE A 100 -9.76 -6.41 -9.68
C PHE A 100 -10.64 -5.20 -9.32
N PHE A 101 -10.04 -4.09 -8.89
CA PHE A 101 -10.74 -2.83 -8.67
C PHE A 101 -11.45 -2.33 -9.94
N PHE A 102 -10.91 -2.62 -11.13
CA PHE A 102 -11.49 -2.14 -12.39
C PHE A 102 -12.67 -2.98 -12.88
N ILE A 103 -12.84 -4.22 -12.38
CA ILE A 103 -13.87 -5.16 -12.87
C ILE A 103 -15.29 -4.56 -12.83
N PRO A 104 -15.75 -3.94 -11.72
CA PRO A 104 -17.10 -3.39 -11.66
C PRO A 104 -17.35 -2.25 -12.66
N PHE A 105 -16.31 -1.50 -13.04
CA PHE A 105 -16.44 -0.46 -14.06
C PHE A 105 -16.67 -1.04 -15.45
N PHE A 106 -16.07 -2.18 -15.80
CA PHE A 106 -16.41 -2.87 -17.05
C PHE A 106 -17.85 -3.40 -17.05
N LEU A 107 -18.34 -3.82 -15.87
CA LEU A 107 -19.72 -4.30 -15.68
C LEU A 107 -20.78 -3.22 -15.86
N THR A 108 -20.42 -1.93 -15.73
CA THR A 108 -21.36 -0.81 -15.96
C THR A 108 -22.00 -0.86 -17.34
N ARG A 109 -21.26 -1.34 -18.34
CA ARG A 109 -21.76 -1.50 -19.72
C ARG A 109 -22.86 -2.57 -19.84
N TRP A 110 -22.87 -3.57 -18.97
CA TRP A 110 -23.81 -4.70 -19.03
C TRP A 110 -24.97 -4.58 -18.05
N LEU A 111 -24.73 -3.97 -16.88
CA LEU A 111 -25.69 -3.95 -15.77
C LEU A 111 -26.38 -2.60 -15.57
N GLU A 112 -26.06 -1.58 -16.38
CA GLU A 112 -26.62 -0.21 -16.29
C GLU A 112 -26.57 0.40 -14.87
N ILE A 113 -25.59 -0.01 -14.08
CA ILE A 113 -25.38 0.46 -12.71
C ILE A 113 -24.86 1.91 -12.70
N ASN A 114 -25.27 2.68 -11.70
CA ASN A 114 -24.77 4.05 -11.52
C ASN A 114 -23.29 4.06 -11.08
N PHE A 115 -22.62 5.21 -11.28
CA PHE A 115 -21.21 5.38 -10.97
C PHE A 115 -20.86 5.07 -9.50
N TRP A 116 -21.64 5.59 -8.54
CA TRP A 116 -21.35 5.43 -7.11
C TRP A 116 -21.44 3.98 -6.67
N LEU A 117 -22.40 3.23 -7.20
CA LEU A 117 -22.54 1.80 -6.94
C LEU A 117 -21.38 1.01 -7.55
N ALA A 118 -20.99 1.31 -8.79
CA ALA A 118 -19.82 0.70 -9.42
C ALA A 118 -18.53 0.99 -8.62
N TYR A 119 -18.37 2.22 -8.14
CA TYR A 119 -17.25 2.65 -7.31
C TYR A 119 -17.22 1.91 -5.96
N ALA A 120 -18.37 1.77 -5.28
CA ALA A 120 -18.46 1.00 -4.05
C ALA A 120 -18.14 -0.49 -4.28
N MET A 121 -18.67 -1.09 -5.35
CA MET A 121 -18.37 -2.46 -5.73
C MET A 121 -16.89 -2.69 -6.05
N ALA A 122 -16.19 -1.68 -6.60
CA ALA A 122 -14.77 -1.77 -6.88
C ALA A 122 -13.94 -2.06 -5.62
N PHE A 123 -14.28 -1.44 -4.49
CA PHE A 123 -13.64 -1.74 -3.21
C PHE A 123 -14.00 -3.13 -2.68
N VAL A 124 -15.25 -3.56 -2.86
CA VAL A 124 -15.68 -4.92 -2.48
C VAL A 124 -14.89 -5.98 -3.27
N PHE A 125 -14.75 -5.79 -4.58
CA PHE A 125 -13.96 -6.68 -5.45
C PHE A 125 -12.48 -6.68 -5.08
N LEU A 126 -11.91 -5.51 -4.78
CA LEU A 126 -10.52 -5.40 -4.35
C LEU A 126 -10.29 -6.13 -3.00
N GLY A 127 -11.20 -5.94 -2.03
CA GLY A 127 -11.14 -6.65 -0.75
C GLY A 127 -11.30 -8.17 -0.91
N ALA A 128 -12.24 -8.61 -1.76
CA ALA A 128 -12.42 -10.02 -2.07
C ALA A 128 -11.18 -10.63 -2.75
N ALA A 129 -10.55 -9.91 -3.68
CA ALA A 129 -9.31 -10.33 -4.34
C ALA A 129 -8.16 -10.47 -3.33
N PHE A 130 -8.03 -9.53 -2.38
CA PHE A 130 -7.06 -9.62 -1.30
C PHE A 130 -7.27 -10.86 -0.44
N ILE A 131 -8.50 -11.11 0.01
CA ILE A 131 -8.85 -12.28 0.81
C ILE A 131 -8.55 -13.57 0.03
N LEU A 132 -8.92 -13.63 -1.25
CA LEU A 132 -8.63 -14.78 -2.10
C LEU A 132 -7.12 -15.03 -2.23
N HIS A 133 -6.32 -13.98 -2.44
CA HIS A 133 -4.87 -14.10 -2.45
C HIS A 133 -4.32 -14.66 -1.14
N GLN A 134 -4.79 -14.16 0.02
CA GLN A 134 -4.40 -14.70 1.33
C GLN A 134 -4.74 -16.19 1.47
N PHE A 135 -5.94 -16.61 1.05
CA PHE A 135 -6.33 -18.01 1.06
C PHE A 135 -5.45 -18.89 0.17
N ILE A 136 -5.11 -18.42 -1.03
CA ILE A 136 -4.24 -19.14 -1.97
C ILE A 136 -2.84 -19.27 -1.39
N MET A 137 -2.26 -18.19 -0.86
CA MET A 137 -0.94 -18.23 -0.25
C MET A 137 -0.90 -19.16 0.96
N LYS A 138 -1.94 -19.13 1.80
CA LYS A 138 -2.07 -20.08 2.93
C LYS A 138 -2.17 -21.53 2.49
N LEU A 139 -2.76 -21.82 1.33
CA LEU A 139 -2.87 -23.18 0.79
C LEU A 139 -1.53 -23.67 0.22
N ILE A 140 -0.73 -22.77 -0.37
CA ILE A 140 0.57 -23.10 -0.98
C ILE A 140 1.68 -23.16 0.08
N GLU A 141 1.68 -22.22 1.03
CA GLU A 141 2.66 -22.12 2.12
C GLU A 141 1.94 -22.06 3.47
N PRO A 142 1.48 -23.20 4.01
CA PRO A 142 0.71 -23.24 5.26
C PRO A 142 1.47 -22.74 6.50
N ASN A 143 2.79 -22.53 6.40
CA ASN A 143 3.67 -22.12 7.50
C ASN A 143 4.16 -20.66 7.41
N ALA A 144 3.66 -19.86 6.46
CA ALA A 144 4.14 -18.48 6.24
C ALA A 144 3.44 -17.39 7.11
N TYR A 145 2.52 -17.79 7.99
CA TYR A 145 1.76 -16.90 8.87
C TYR A 145 1.59 -17.48 10.26
#